data_AF-K0VBX0-F1
#
_entry.id   AF-K0VBX0-F1
#
_cell.length_a   1.000
_cell.length_b   1.000
_cell.length_c   1.000
_cell.angle_alpha   90.00
_cell.angle_beta   90.00
_cell.angle_gamma   90.00
#
_symmetry.space_group_name_H-M   'P 1'
#
loop_
_entity.id
_entity.type
_entity.pdbx_description
1 polymer ?
#
loop_
_entity_poly.entity_id
_entity_poly.type
_entity_poly.pdbx_seq_one_letter_code
_entity_poly.pdbx_strand_id
1 'polypeptide(L)'
;GNVIDPLELIDEYGADALRFTLAIMAAQGRDVKLDPARIAGYRNFGTKLWNATRFAEMNGAKSDPHFVPEAAELTINRWILTELARTERDVTEALEAFRFNDAAGALYRFVWNQVCDWYLELLKPVFNGEDEGAKAEAQACSAYILEEIYKLLHPFMPFMTEELWAHTAGEGKERDTLVCHAEWPAPSYAD
;
A
#
# COMPACT_ATOMS: atom_id res chain seq x y z
N GLY A 1 14.01 21.49 -27.45
CA GLY A 1 12.83 22.01 -26.75
C GLY A 1 11.75 20.97 -26.50
N ASN A 2 12.12 19.72 -26.19
CA ASN A 2 11.20 18.64 -25.75
C ASN A 2 11.81 17.87 -24.55
N VAL A 3 12.79 18.47 -23.86
CA VAL A 3 13.41 17.88 -22.68
C VAL A 3 12.62 18.39 -21.48
N ILE A 4 12.10 17.46 -20.68
CA ILE A 4 11.45 17.77 -19.41
C ILE A 4 12.51 17.56 -18.32
N ASP A 5 12.72 18.58 -17.48
CA ASP A 5 13.62 18.44 -16.33
C ASP A 5 12.91 17.57 -15.26
N PRO A 6 13.49 16.42 -14.87
CA PRO A 6 12.89 15.60 -13.82
C PRO A 6 12.78 16.34 -12.47
N LEU A 7 13.64 17.32 -12.19
CA LEU A 7 13.59 18.09 -10.94
C LEU A 7 12.35 18.99 -10.89
N GLU A 8 11.98 19.62 -12.01
CA GLU A 8 10.74 20.42 -12.08
C GLU A 8 9.50 19.55 -11.80
N LEU A 9 9.47 18.32 -12.32
CA LEU A 9 8.39 17.38 -12.05
C LEU A 9 8.37 16.89 -10.60
N ILE A 10 9.56 16.70 -10.00
CA ILE A 10 9.69 16.31 -8.59
C ILE A 10 9.19 17.45 -7.68
N ASP A 11 9.54 18.69 -7.98
CA ASP A 11 9.09 19.86 -7.22
C ASP A 11 7.56 20.03 -7.31
N GLU A 12 6.95 19.74 -8.47
CA GLU A 12 5.50 19.90 -8.67
C GLU A 12 4.66 18.71 -8.16
N TYR A 13 5.14 17.48 -8.33
CA TYR A 13 4.35 16.27 -8.06
C TYR A 13 4.92 15.35 -6.99
N GLY A 14 6.19 15.51 -6.62
CA GLY A 14 6.92 14.64 -5.72
C GLY A 14 7.67 13.51 -6.43
N ALA A 15 8.79 13.09 -5.83
CA ALA A 15 9.65 12.05 -6.38
C ALA A 15 8.95 10.70 -6.53
N ASP A 16 8.14 10.31 -5.55
CA ASP A 16 7.42 9.03 -5.59
C ASP A 16 6.37 8.98 -6.70
N ALA A 17 5.67 10.09 -6.95
CA ALA A 17 4.71 10.16 -8.05
C ALA A 17 5.42 9.95 -9.39
N LEU A 18 6.56 10.60 -9.60
CA LEU A 18 7.36 10.43 -10.81
C LEU A 18 7.90 8.99 -10.94
N ARG A 19 8.49 8.43 -9.88
CA ARG A 19 9.01 7.06 -9.86
C ARG A 19 7.93 6.02 -10.19
N PHE A 20 6.78 6.12 -9.53
CA PHE A 20 5.66 5.20 -9.76
C PHE A 20 5.12 5.33 -11.19
N THR A 21 5.00 6.56 -11.71
CA THR A 21 4.59 6.82 -13.10
C THR A 21 5.52 6.12 -14.09
N LEU A 22 6.84 6.27 -13.91
CA LEU A 22 7.82 5.65 -14.80
C LEU A 22 7.76 4.12 -14.72
N ALA A 23 7.67 3.56 -13.52
CA ALA A 23 7.60 2.12 -13.31
C ALA A 23 6.36 1.49 -13.97
N ILE A 24 5.17 2.05 -13.74
CA ILE A 24 3.92 1.50 -14.27
C ILE A 24 3.78 1.71 -15.79
N MET A 25 4.45 2.71 -16.36
CA MET A 25 4.44 2.96 -17.80
C MET A 25 5.53 2.21 -18.57
N ALA A 26 6.55 1.67 -17.89
CA ALA A 26 7.67 0.94 -18.49
C ALA A 26 7.30 -0.47 -18.98
N ALA A 27 6.15 -0.61 -19.64
CA ALA A 27 5.76 -1.85 -20.30
C ALA A 27 6.75 -2.19 -21.43
N GLN A 28 7.21 -3.44 -21.48
CA GLN A 28 8.17 -3.89 -22.49
C GLN A 28 7.70 -3.57 -23.92
N GLY A 29 8.62 -3.04 -24.73
CA GLY A 29 8.39 -2.75 -26.15
C GLY A 29 7.55 -1.51 -26.46
N ARG A 30 7.27 -0.64 -25.47
CA ARG A 30 6.56 0.63 -25.69
C ARG A 30 7.36 1.84 -25.24
N ASP A 31 7.33 2.90 -26.04
CA ASP A 31 7.89 4.19 -25.65
C ASP A 31 7.06 4.83 -24.54
N VAL A 32 7.74 5.25 -23.46
CA VAL A 32 7.13 6.02 -22.37
C VAL A 32 6.93 7.46 -22.83
N LYS A 33 5.70 7.80 -23.22
CA LYS A 33 5.30 9.20 -23.43
C LYS A 33 4.87 9.79 -22.09
N LEU A 34 5.80 10.49 -21.43
CA LEU A 34 5.53 11.11 -20.15
C LEU A 34 4.51 12.24 -20.31
N ASP A 35 3.42 12.15 -19.53
CA ASP A 35 2.32 13.11 -19.51
C ASP A 35 2.16 13.61 -18.07
N PRO A 36 2.35 14.91 -17.79
CA PRO A 36 2.18 15.48 -16.45
C PRO A 36 0.83 15.14 -15.81
N ALA A 37 -0.25 15.00 -16.61
CA ALA A 37 -1.55 14.59 -16.09
C ALA A 37 -1.53 13.18 -15.47
N ARG A 38 -0.71 12.26 -16.02
CA ARG A 38 -0.51 10.93 -15.43
C ARG A 38 0.26 11.01 -14.12
N ILE A 39 1.30 11.83 -14.06
CA ILE A 39 2.08 12.04 -12.82
C ILE A 39 1.17 12.60 -11.73
N ALA A 40 0.32 13.58 -12.06
CA ALA A 40 -0.69 14.10 -11.16
C ALA A 40 -1.64 13.02 -10.65
N GLY A 41 -2.04 12.08 -11.51
CA GLY A 41 -2.84 10.91 -11.13
C GLY A 41 -2.15 10.03 -10.08
N TYR A 42 -0.85 9.76 -10.24
CA TYR A 42 -0.09 8.94 -9.29
C TYR A 42 0.33 9.71 -8.02
N ARG A 43 0.41 11.04 -8.06
CA ARG A 43 0.43 11.86 -6.83
C ARG A 43 -0.86 11.65 -6.03
N ASN A 44 -2.02 11.67 -6.69
CA ASN A 44 -3.30 11.44 -6.03
C ASN A 44 -3.42 10.02 -5.46
N PHE A 45 -2.76 9.02 -6.07
CA PHE A 45 -2.62 7.69 -5.50
C PHE A 45 -1.89 7.70 -4.16
N GLY A 46 -0.76 8.42 -4.07
CA GLY A 46 -0.08 8.63 -2.79
C GLY A 46 -0.98 9.30 -1.74
N THR A 47 -1.73 10.34 -2.12
CA THR A 47 -2.72 10.98 -1.24
C THR A 47 -3.80 10.01 -0.77
N LYS A 48 -4.27 9.12 -1.66
CA LYS A 48 -5.28 8.10 -1.33
C LYS A 48 -4.75 7.11 -0.29
N LEU A 49 -3.50 6.64 -0.42
CA LEU A 49 -2.85 5.76 0.56
C LEU A 49 -2.65 6.45 1.92
N TRP A 50 -2.26 7.73 1.92
CA TRP A 50 -2.16 8.52 3.15
C TRP A 50 -3.51 8.61 3.87
N ASN A 51 -4.58 8.92 3.13
CA ASN A 51 -5.93 9.01 3.70
C ASN A 51 -6.43 7.66 4.22
N ALA A 52 -6.13 6.55 3.51
CA ALA A 52 -6.44 5.21 3.97
C ALA A 52 -5.76 4.89 5.31
N THR A 53 -4.48 5.26 5.44
CA THR A 53 -3.71 5.11 6.68
C THR A 53 -4.36 5.90 7.82
N ARG A 54 -4.67 7.18 7.59
CA ARG A 54 -5.33 8.03 8.59
C ARG A 54 -6.67 7.49 9.02
N PHE A 55 -7.46 7.01 8.07
CA PHE A 55 -8.75 6.42 8.36
C PHE A 55 -8.60 5.20 9.30
N ALA A 56 -7.66 4.30 9.03
CA ALA A 56 -7.41 3.15 9.88
C ALA A 56 -6.98 3.59 11.29
N GLU A 57 -6.02 4.51 11.41
CA GLU A 57 -5.54 5.02 12.70
C GLU A 57 -6.65 5.71 13.51
N MET A 58 -7.48 6.55 12.87
CA MET A 58 -8.62 7.20 13.51
C MET A 58 -9.65 6.20 14.06
N ASN A 59 -9.71 4.99 13.46
CA ASN A 59 -10.56 3.91 13.93
C ASN A 59 -9.83 2.97 14.93
N GLY A 60 -8.61 3.31 15.36
CA GLY A 60 -7.86 2.57 16.39
C GLY A 60 -6.95 1.47 15.85
N ALA A 61 -6.75 1.38 14.54
CA ALA A 61 -5.73 0.50 13.97
C ALA A 61 -4.34 0.95 14.45
N LYS A 62 -3.56 -0.02 14.92
CA LYS A 62 -2.21 0.18 15.45
C LYS A 62 -1.37 -1.03 15.11
N SER A 63 -0.08 -0.83 14.90
CA SER A 63 0.86 -1.92 14.68
C SER A 63 0.75 -2.96 15.80
N ASP A 64 0.53 -4.22 15.42
CA ASP A 64 0.47 -5.36 16.32
C ASP A 64 1.34 -6.50 15.76
N PRO A 65 2.56 -6.69 16.29
CA PRO A 65 3.45 -7.74 15.82
C PRO A 65 2.95 -9.16 16.17
N HIS A 66 1.87 -9.29 16.94
CA HIS A 66 1.27 -10.57 17.31
C HIS A 66 0.01 -10.91 16.52
N PHE A 67 -0.41 -10.05 15.58
CA PHE A 67 -1.54 -10.37 14.71
C PHE A 67 -1.21 -11.59 13.85
N VAL A 68 -2.12 -12.57 13.83
CA VAL A 68 -1.99 -13.81 13.06
C VAL A 68 -3.09 -13.81 12.00
N PRO A 69 -2.77 -13.62 10.70
CA PRO A 69 -3.74 -13.60 9.62
C PRO A 69 -4.66 -14.81 9.60
N GLU A 70 -4.12 -16.01 9.86
CA GLU A 70 -4.84 -17.29 9.83
C GLU A 70 -5.89 -17.43 10.97
N ALA A 71 -5.84 -16.56 11.98
CA ALA A 71 -6.80 -16.53 13.07
C ALA A 71 -7.97 -15.56 12.83
N ALA A 72 -8.00 -14.86 11.69
CA ALA A 72 -9.08 -13.93 11.38
C ALA A 72 -10.43 -14.65 11.20
N GLU A 73 -11.47 -14.19 11.89
CA GLU A 73 -12.82 -14.77 11.82
C GLU A 73 -13.74 -13.96 10.89
N LEU A 74 -13.53 -12.65 10.80
CA LEU A 74 -14.38 -11.80 9.97
C LEU A 74 -14.20 -12.14 8.49
N THR A 75 -15.30 -12.46 7.82
CA THR A 75 -15.31 -12.77 6.38
C THR A 75 -14.64 -11.68 5.55
N ILE A 76 -14.84 -10.41 5.91
CA ILE A 76 -14.23 -9.27 5.20
C ILE A 76 -12.70 -9.24 5.38
N ASN A 77 -12.19 -9.61 6.56
CA ASN A 77 -10.76 -9.69 6.83
C ASN A 77 -10.13 -10.87 6.09
N ARG A 78 -10.74 -12.06 6.17
CA ARG A 78 -10.29 -13.26 5.44
C ARG A 78 -10.22 -13.01 3.92
N TRP A 79 -11.23 -12.31 3.38
CA TRP A 79 -11.23 -11.92 1.96
C TRP A 79 -10.03 -11.03 1.62
N ILE A 80 -9.82 -9.93 2.34
CA ILE A 80 -8.73 -9.01 1.97
C ILE A 80 -7.35 -9.62 2.21
N LEU A 81 -7.19 -10.50 3.21
CA LEU A 81 -5.95 -11.25 3.44
C LEU A 81 -5.67 -12.22 2.29
N THR A 82 -6.72 -12.85 1.74
CA THR A 82 -6.60 -13.65 0.51
C THR A 82 -6.12 -12.81 -0.67
N GLU A 83 -6.68 -11.62 -0.84
CA GLU A 83 -6.31 -10.71 -1.94
C GLU A 83 -4.91 -10.10 -1.76
N LEU A 84 -4.49 -9.85 -0.52
CA LEU A 84 -3.12 -9.48 -0.17
C LEU A 84 -2.15 -10.60 -0.57
N ALA A 85 -2.39 -11.83 -0.14
CA ALA A 85 -1.53 -12.97 -0.46
C ALA A 85 -1.43 -13.23 -1.98
N ARG A 86 -2.50 -12.94 -2.75
CA ARG A 86 -2.46 -12.95 -4.22
C ARG A 86 -1.59 -11.83 -4.77
N THR A 87 -1.76 -10.62 -4.26
CA THR A 87 -1.00 -9.44 -4.67
C THR A 87 0.49 -9.61 -4.38
N GLU A 88 0.86 -10.12 -3.21
CA GLU A 88 2.25 -10.43 -2.84
C GLU A 88 2.90 -11.39 -3.84
N ARG A 89 2.21 -12.47 -4.21
CA ARG A 89 2.66 -13.42 -5.25
C ARG A 89 2.86 -12.73 -6.59
N ASP A 90 1.82 -12.06 -7.09
CA ASP A 90 1.84 -11.40 -8.39
C ASP A 90 2.96 -10.35 -8.49
N VAL A 91 3.15 -9.57 -7.43
CA VAL A 91 4.19 -8.53 -7.36
C VAL A 91 5.58 -9.17 -7.29
N THR A 92 5.76 -10.20 -6.46
CA THR A 92 7.04 -10.91 -6.32
C THR A 92 7.45 -11.53 -7.65
N GLU A 93 6.56 -12.31 -8.28
CA GLU A 93 6.82 -12.94 -9.58
C GLU A 93 7.12 -11.91 -10.68
N ALA A 94 6.42 -10.76 -10.67
CA ALA A 94 6.67 -9.68 -11.62
C ALA A 94 8.04 -9.03 -11.39
N LEU A 95 8.43 -8.77 -10.14
CA LEU A 95 9.74 -8.19 -9.80
C LEU A 95 10.89 -9.13 -10.14
N GLU A 96 10.78 -10.42 -9.82
CA GLU A 96 11.79 -11.44 -10.17
C GLU A 96 11.99 -11.57 -11.68
N ALA A 97 10.91 -11.37 -12.44
CA ALA A 97 10.96 -11.37 -13.91
C ALA A 97 11.23 -9.98 -14.53
N PHE A 98 11.62 -8.98 -13.73
CA PHE A 98 11.90 -7.61 -14.16
C PHE A 98 10.72 -6.90 -14.88
N ARG A 99 9.48 -7.32 -14.59
CA ARG A 99 8.23 -6.72 -15.09
C ARG A 99 7.69 -5.69 -14.11
N PHE A 100 8.44 -4.61 -13.89
CA PHE A 100 8.09 -3.54 -12.93
C PHE A 100 6.72 -2.90 -13.19
N ASN A 101 6.32 -2.82 -14.45
CA ASN A 101 5.03 -2.27 -14.84
C ASN A 101 3.85 -3.14 -14.36
N ASP A 102 4.01 -4.47 -14.40
CA ASP A 102 2.99 -5.41 -13.94
C ASP A 102 2.88 -5.38 -12.41
N ALA A 103 4.03 -5.35 -11.71
CA ALA A 103 4.10 -5.19 -10.27
C ALA A 103 3.42 -3.89 -9.79
N ALA A 104 3.79 -2.74 -10.35
CA ALA A 104 3.18 -1.46 -10.00
C ALA A 104 1.68 -1.43 -10.34
N GLY A 105 1.28 -2.06 -11.45
CA GLY A 105 -0.13 -2.19 -11.84
C GLY A 105 -0.94 -3.06 -10.88
N ALA A 106 -0.39 -4.17 -10.40
CA ALA A 106 -1.02 -5.02 -9.39
C ALA A 106 -1.21 -4.27 -8.07
N LEU A 107 -0.18 -3.57 -7.60
CA LEU A 107 -0.23 -2.75 -6.38
C LEU A 107 -1.26 -1.63 -6.48
N TYR A 108 -1.29 -0.91 -7.60
CA TYR A 108 -2.29 0.13 -7.83
C TYR A 108 -3.72 -0.42 -7.72
N ARG A 109 -4.00 -1.56 -8.37
CA ARG A 109 -5.33 -2.20 -8.31
C ARG A 109 -5.69 -2.67 -6.91
N PHE A 110 -4.75 -3.32 -6.21
CA PHE A 110 -4.99 -3.79 -4.84
C PHE A 110 -5.28 -2.63 -3.89
N VAL A 111 -4.39 -1.64 -3.83
CA VAL A 111 -4.53 -0.52 -2.90
C VAL A 111 -5.76 0.34 -3.25
N TRP A 112 -5.92 0.72 -4.51
CA TRP A 112 -7.00 1.62 -4.90
C TRP A 112 -8.35 0.90 -4.91
N ASN A 113 -8.47 -0.18 -5.68
CA ASN A 113 -9.77 -0.78 -5.93
C ASN A 113 -10.20 -1.74 -4.82
N GLN A 114 -9.27 -2.49 -4.21
CA GLN A 114 -9.66 -3.49 -3.21
C GLN A 114 -9.63 -2.91 -1.79
N VAL A 115 -8.54 -2.27 -1.40
CA VAL A 115 -8.40 -1.74 -0.04
C VAL A 115 -9.22 -0.48 0.15
N CYS A 116 -8.99 0.54 -0.69
CA CYS A 116 -9.62 1.84 -0.49
C CYS A 116 -11.10 1.88 -0.88
N ASP A 117 -11.47 1.34 -2.04
CA ASP A 117 -12.85 1.44 -2.54
C ASP A 117 -13.80 0.42 -1.89
N TRP A 118 -13.28 -0.73 -1.42
CA TRP A 118 -14.09 -1.81 -0.83
C TRP A 118 -13.78 -2.10 0.63
N TYR A 119 -12.58 -2.57 0.96
CA TYR A 119 -12.27 -3.08 2.31
C TYR A 119 -12.56 -2.04 3.41
N LEU A 120 -11.98 -0.84 3.30
CA LEU A 120 -12.16 0.21 4.32
C LEU A 120 -13.59 0.72 4.39
N GLU A 121 -14.31 0.74 3.27
CA GLU A 121 -15.73 1.11 3.20
C GLU A 121 -16.60 0.07 3.90
N LEU A 122 -16.32 -1.22 3.67
CA LEU A 122 -17.04 -2.35 4.26
C LEU A 122 -16.73 -2.55 5.75
N LEU A 123 -15.62 -2.00 6.25
CA LEU A 123 -15.28 -2.00 7.68
C LEU A 123 -16.00 -0.91 8.49
N LYS A 124 -16.55 0.13 7.85
CA LYS A 124 -17.23 1.22 8.58
C LYS A 124 -18.33 0.72 9.53
N PRO A 125 -19.22 -0.23 9.17
CA PRO A 125 -20.20 -0.76 10.11
C PRO A 125 -19.57 -1.53 11.27
N VAL A 126 -18.44 -2.23 11.05
CA VAL A 126 -17.72 -2.96 12.09
C VAL A 126 -17.13 -1.98 13.11
N PHE A 127 -16.48 -0.91 12.64
CA PHE A 127 -15.89 0.09 13.53
C PHE A 127 -16.94 0.87 14.35
N ASN A 128 -18.14 1.04 13.81
CA ASN A 128 -19.28 1.70 14.48
C ASN A 128 -20.20 0.74 15.25
N GLY A 129 -19.89 -0.56 15.26
CA GLY A 129 -20.66 -1.59 15.94
C GLY A 129 -20.34 -1.71 17.43
N GLU A 130 -21.10 -2.56 18.13
CA GLU A 130 -20.93 -2.85 19.57
C GLU A 130 -20.09 -4.11 19.84
N ASP A 131 -19.76 -4.89 18.80
CA ASP A 131 -18.91 -6.07 18.92
C ASP A 131 -17.43 -5.66 18.99
N GLU A 132 -16.93 -5.54 20.23
CA GLU A 132 -15.54 -5.16 20.51
C GLU A 132 -14.53 -6.19 19.98
N GLY A 133 -14.91 -7.48 19.88
CA GLY A 133 -14.04 -8.52 19.32
C GLY A 133 -13.84 -8.34 17.82
N ALA A 134 -14.94 -8.18 17.08
CA ALA A 134 -14.91 -7.87 15.65
C ALA A 134 -14.15 -6.57 15.36
N LYS A 135 -14.35 -5.55 16.20
CA LYS A 135 -13.65 -4.26 16.08
C LYS A 135 -12.14 -4.40 16.28
N ALA A 136 -11.72 -5.12 17.32
CA ALA A 136 -10.31 -5.36 17.60
C ALA A 136 -9.63 -6.13 16.45
N GLU A 137 -10.30 -7.17 15.91
CA GLU A 137 -9.79 -7.90 14.75
C GLU A 137 -9.65 -7.01 13.51
N ALA A 138 -10.68 -6.20 13.21
CA ALA A 138 -10.65 -5.27 12.08
C ALA A 138 -9.53 -4.23 12.20
N GLN A 139 -9.28 -3.70 13.40
CA GLN A 139 -8.19 -2.77 13.67
C GLN A 139 -6.82 -3.41 13.43
N ALA A 140 -6.60 -4.61 13.99
CA ALA A 140 -5.33 -5.33 13.84
C ALA A 140 -5.08 -5.74 12.38
N CYS A 141 -6.09 -6.29 11.71
CA CYS A 141 -6.00 -6.67 10.29
C CYS A 141 -5.74 -5.46 9.38
N SER A 142 -6.41 -4.33 9.63
CA SER A 142 -6.18 -3.10 8.86
C SER A 142 -4.75 -2.58 9.02
N ALA A 143 -4.20 -2.62 10.24
CA ALA A 143 -2.82 -2.23 10.49
C ALA A 143 -1.83 -3.15 9.76
N TYR A 144 -2.04 -4.47 9.87
CA TYR A 144 -1.22 -5.47 9.18
C TYR A 144 -1.20 -5.25 7.66
N ILE A 145 -2.37 -5.10 7.02
CA ILE A 145 -2.48 -4.92 5.57
C ILE A 145 -1.78 -3.63 5.11
N LEU A 146 -1.90 -2.55 5.88
CA LEU A 146 -1.21 -1.30 5.56
C LEU A 146 0.31 -1.45 5.64
N GLU A 147 0.82 -2.15 6.64
CA GLU A 147 2.26 -2.42 6.76
C GLU A 147 2.79 -3.25 5.58
N GLU A 148 2.06 -4.29 5.16
CA GLU A 148 2.43 -5.08 3.98
C GLU A 148 2.37 -4.25 2.69
N ILE A 149 1.37 -3.36 2.55
CA ILE A 149 1.33 -2.40 1.44
C ILE A 149 2.58 -1.53 1.43
N TYR A 150 3.01 -1.00 2.57
CA TYR A 150 4.19 -0.12 2.61
C TYR A 150 5.43 -0.87 2.15
N LYS A 151 5.64 -2.10 2.62
CA LYS A 151 6.77 -2.94 2.19
C LYS A 151 6.74 -3.22 0.68
N LEU A 152 5.59 -3.63 0.14
CA LEU A 152 5.45 -3.93 -1.28
C LEU A 152 5.61 -2.70 -2.18
N LEU A 153 5.14 -1.53 -1.72
CA LEU A 153 5.18 -0.29 -2.48
C LEU A 153 6.54 0.42 -2.38
N HIS A 154 7.35 0.11 -1.36
CA HIS A 154 8.61 0.79 -1.06
C HIS A 154 9.62 0.84 -2.23
N PRO A 155 9.81 -0.21 -3.05
CA PRO A 155 10.68 -0.13 -4.23
C PRO A 155 10.26 0.97 -5.23
N PHE A 156 8.96 1.32 -5.25
CA PHE A 156 8.38 2.29 -6.17
C PHE A 156 8.21 3.67 -5.55
N MET A 157 7.77 3.75 -4.29
CA MET A 157 7.46 5.00 -3.57
C MET A 157 8.19 5.06 -2.21
N PRO A 158 9.54 5.11 -2.21
CA PRO A 158 10.33 4.96 -0.99
C PRO A 158 10.12 6.04 0.06
N PHE A 159 9.88 7.30 -0.34
CA PHE A 159 9.81 8.40 0.64
C PHE A 159 8.49 8.37 1.42
N MET A 160 7.38 8.19 0.72
CA MET A 160 6.04 8.13 1.30
C MET A 160 5.86 6.90 2.17
N THR A 161 6.37 5.75 1.72
CA THR A 161 6.24 4.50 2.51
C THR A 161 7.09 4.56 3.78
N GLU A 162 8.27 5.18 3.75
CA GLU A 162 9.09 5.40 4.95
C GLU A 162 8.37 6.33 5.94
N GLU A 163 7.78 7.41 5.45
CA GLU A 163 7.00 8.35 6.28
C GLU A 163 5.79 7.65 6.92
N LEU A 164 5.03 6.87 6.16
CA LEU A 164 3.85 6.15 6.66
C LEU A 164 4.24 5.06 7.67
N TRP A 165 5.35 4.36 7.44
CA TRP A 165 5.89 3.36 8.35
C TRP A 165 6.30 3.96 9.69
N ALA A 166 7.06 5.06 9.65
CA ALA A 166 7.42 5.81 10.86
C ALA A 166 6.19 6.34 11.57
N HIS A 167 5.23 6.90 10.82
CA HIS A 167 4.00 7.45 11.37
C HIS A 167 3.17 6.42 12.13
N THR A 168 3.08 5.19 11.61
CA THR A 168 2.26 4.11 12.18
C THR A 168 2.96 3.34 13.32
N ALA A 169 4.12 3.80 13.81
CA ALA A 169 4.80 3.22 14.98
C ALA A 169 3.94 3.27 16.26
N GLY A 170 2.97 4.18 16.31
CA GLY A 170 2.14 4.48 17.47
C GLY A 170 2.64 5.70 18.25
N GLU A 171 1.74 6.34 18.99
CA GLU A 171 2.03 7.60 19.68
C GLU A 171 3.23 7.48 20.65
N GLY A 172 4.22 8.36 20.48
CA GLY A 172 5.43 8.40 21.30
C GLY A 172 6.38 7.22 21.10
N LYS A 173 6.16 6.40 20.07
CA LYS A 173 7.02 5.27 19.71
C LYS A 173 7.76 5.57 18.41
N GLU A 174 8.94 5.01 18.30
CA GLU A 174 9.71 4.94 17.06
C GLU A 174 9.85 3.48 16.67
N ARG A 175 9.84 3.17 15.37
CA ARG A 175 10.18 1.83 14.91
C ARG A 175 11.70 1.67 14.97
N ASP A 176 12.14 0.47 15.35
CA ASP A 176 13.57 0.15 15.45
C ASP A 176 14.27 0.15 14.08
N THR A 177 13.50 -0.02 13.00
CA THR A 177 14.02 -0.12 11.63
C THR A 177 13.20 0.70 10.64
N LEU A 178 13.87 1.08 9.55
CA LEU A 178 13.26 1.64 8.35
C LEU A 178 12.55 0.57 7.52
N VAL A 179 11.64 0.96 6.63
CA VAL A 179 10.96 0.04 5.68
C VAL A 179 11.99 -0.65 4.79
N CYS A 180 13.02 0.07 4.37
CA CYS A 180 14.07 -0.49 3.52
C CYS A 180 14.88 -1.64 4.16
N HIS A 181 14.77 -1.80 5.48
CA HIS A 181 15.37 -2.90 6.24
C HIS A 181 14.36 -4.01 6.61
N ALA A 182 13.07 -3.81 6.33
CA ALA A 182 12.05 -4.82 6.58
C ALA A 182 12.22 -6.01 5.62
N GLU A 183 11.83 -7.19 6.08
CA GLU A 183 11.78 -8.36 5.21
C GLU A 183 10.72 -8.18 4.11
N TRP A 184 11.01 -8.72 2.93
CA TRP A 184 10.05 -8.75 1.85
C TRP A 184 8.83 -9.59 2.25
N PRO A 185 7.59 -9.14 1.98
CA PRO A 185 6.39 -9.88 2.32
C PRO A 185 6.38 -11.28 1.70
N ALA A 186 6.05 -12.29 2.51
CA ALA A 186 5.93 -13.66 2.06
C ALA A 186 4.45 -14.09 2.14
N PRO A 187 3.87 -14.62 1.04
CA PRO A 187 2.48 -15.06 1.03
C PRO A 187 2.31 -16.28 1.94
N SER A 188 1.75 -16.06 3.14
CA SER A 188 1.47 -17.14 4.10
C SER A 188 -0.01 -17.51 4.19
N TYR A 189 -0.91 -16.56 3.90
CA TYR A 189 -2.34 -16.77 4.07
C TYR A 189 -2.97 -17.55 2.90
N ALA A 190 -3.67 -18.62 3.24
CA ALA A 190 -4.54 -19.37 2.34
C ALA A 190 -5.84 -19.71 3.08
N ASP A 191 -6.96 -19.34 2.45
CA ASP A 191 -8.30 -19.49 3.00
C ASP A 191 -8.85 -20.92 2.95
#